data_AF-A0A378N6U2-F1
#
_entry.id   AF-A0A378N6U2-F1
#
_cell.length_a   1.000
_cell.length_b   1.000
_cell.length_c   1.000
_cell.angle_alpha   90.00
_cell.angle_beta   90.00
_cell.angle_gamma   90.00
#
_symmetry.space_group_name_H-M   'P 1'
#
loop_
_entity.id
_entity.type
_entity.pdbx_description
1 polymer ?
#
loop_
_entity_poly.entity_id
_entity_poly.type
_entity_poly.pdbx_seq_one_letter_code
_entity_poly.pdbx_strand_id
1 'polypeptide(L)'
;MGIFARMLPFLRQVKGIIMSEQTFITGKDAALEDSIATFQHKLKTLGFNIEEASWLNPVPNVWSVHIRDADCPQCFSNGKGASKKAALASALGEYFERLSTNYFWRIFI
;
A
#
# COMPACT_ATOMS: atom_id res chain seq x y z
N MET A 1 -34.50 14.70 -26.71
CA MET A 1 -33.87 14.61 -25.37
C MET A 1 -32.38 14.43 -25.56
N GLY A 2 -31.63 15.53 -25.42
CA GLY A 2 -30.33 15.73 -26.07
C GLY A 2 -29.13 15.05 -25.41
N ILE A 3 -28.09 14.87 -26.23
CA ILE A 3 -26.75 14.34 -25.92
C ILE A 3 -26.17 14.87 -24.60
N PHE A 4 -26.53 16.09 -24.19
CA PHE A 4 -26.17 16.69 -22.90
C PHE A 4 -26.58 15.87 -21.67
N ALA A 5 -27.73 15.18 -21.69
CA ALA A 5 -28.16 14.37 -20.55
C ALA A 5 -27.35 13.08 -20.39
N ARG A 6 -26.71 12.59 -21.46
CA ARG A 6 -25.84 11.40 -21.45
C ARG A 6 -24.38 11.69 -21.07
N MET A 7 -23.95 12.95 -21.13
CA MET A 7 -22.63 13.38 -20.65
C MET A 7 -22.61 13.71 -19.15
N LEU A 8 -23.76 13.83 -18.49
CA LEU A 8 -23.84 14.15 -17.06
C LEU A 8 -23.13 13.13 -16.15
N PRO A 9 -23.19 11.79 -16.39
CA PRO A 9 -22.41 10.82 -15.63
C PRO A 9 -20.91 10.94 -15.89
N PHE A 10 -20.51 11.23 -17.13
CA PHE A 10 -19.11 11.42 -17.53
C PHE A 10 -18.51 12.70 -16.90
N LEU A 11 -19.26 13.80 -16.91
CA LEU A 11 -18.88 15.05 -16.24
C LEU A 11 -18.89 14.92 -14.70
N ARG A 12 -19.70 14.00 -14.14
CA ARG A 12 -19.67 13.64 -12.72
C ARG A 12 -18.43 12.80 -12.36
N GLN A 13 -17.94 11.97 -13.28
CA GLN A 13 -16.65 11.25 -13.15
C GLN A 13 -15.48 12.24 -13.07
N VAL A 14 -15.48 13.30 -13.89
CA VAL A 14 -14.42 14.32 -13.89
C VAL A 14 -14.47 15.23 -12.66
N LYS A 15 -15.67 15.51 -12.11
CA LYS A 15 -15.85 16.25 -10.84
C LYS A 15 -15.58 15.43 -9.58
N GLY A 16 -15.39 14.11 -9.73
CA GLY A 16 -15.11 13.17 -8.64
C GLY A 16 -13.64 12.74 -8.55
N ILE A 17 -12.71 13.49 -9.15
CA ILE A 17 -11.29 13.32 -8.87
C ILE A 17 -11.08 13.84 -7.45
N ILE A 18 -11.26 12.97 -6.46
CA ILE A 18 -10.64 13.17 -5.16
C ILE A 18 -9.15 13.18 -5.49
N MET A 19 -8.55 14.37 -5.55
CA MET A 19 -7.11 14.51 -5.50
C MET A 19 -6.69 13.88 -4.18
N SER A 20 -6.24 12.62 -4.22
CA SER A 20 -5.62 12.01 -3.05
C SER A 20 -4.47 12.90 -2.63
N GLU A 21 -4.31 13.12 -1.33
CA GLU A 21 -3.11 13.75 -0.79
C GLU A 21 -1.88 13.04 -1.37
N GLN A 22 -0.88 13.80 -1.82
CA GLN A 22 0.35 13.27 -2.43
C GLN A 22 1.53 13.68 -1.57
N THR A 23 2.13 12.71 -0.88
CA THR A 23 3.23 12.91 0.05
C THR A 23 4.52 12.39 -0.56
N PHE A 24 5.45 13.30 -0.87
CA PHE A 24 6.80 12.98 -1.33
C PHE A 24 7.79 13.03 -0.17
N ILE A 25 8.64 12.01 -0.07
CA ILE A 25 9.74 11.96 0.90
C ILE A 25 11.08 11.89 0.17
N THR A 26 12.13 12.43 0.80
CA THR A 26 13.48 12.44 0.22
C THR A 26 13.95 11.02 -0.14
N GLY A 27 14.47 10.86 -1.36
CA GLY A 27 15.01 9.59 -1.84
C GLY A 27 13.98 8.58 -2.34
N LYS A 28 12.72 9.00 -2.57
CA LYS A 28 11.71 8.20 -3.27
C LYS A 28 11.25 8.91 -4.55
N ASP A 29 11.02 8.11 -5.59
CA ASP A 29 10.65 8.59 -6.93
C ASP A 29 9.13 8.66 -7.16
N ALA A 30 8.34 8.27 -6.15
CA ALA A 30 6.89 8.29 -6.18
C ALA A 30 6.33 8.74 -4.83
N ALA A 31 5.10 9.25 -4.84
CA ALA A 31 4.40 9.56 -3.61
C ALA A 31 4.07 8.29 -2.82
N LEU A 32 3.91 8.46 -1.50
CA LEU A 32 3.59 7.36 -0.59
C LEU A 32 2.23 6.71 -0.93
N GLU A 33 1.24 7.52 -1.26
CA GLU A 33 -0.13 7.10 -1.55
C GLU A 33 -0.19 6.27 -2.83
N ASP A 34 0.52 6.71 -3.88
CA ASP A 34 0.63 5.99 -5.14
C ASP A 34 1.36 4.65 -4.94
N SER A 35 2.43 4.65 -4.13
CA SER A 35 3.18 3.45 -3.79
C SER A 35 2.30 2.44 -3.04
N ILE A 36 1.60 2.88 -2.00
CA ILE A 36 0.69 2.04 -1.19
C ILE A 36 -0.41 1.46 -2.07
N ALA A 37 -1.11 2.31 -2.85
CA ALA A 37 -2.20 1.88 -3.72
C ALA A 37 -1.71 0.86 -4.76
N THR A 38 -0.56 1.12 -5.40
CA THR A 38 0.04 0.22 -6.37
C THR A 38 0.42 -1.13 -5.75
N PHE A 39 1.06 -1.12 -4.58
CA PHE A 39 1.48 -2.35 -3.91
C PHE A 39 0.28 -3.18 -3.44
N GLN A 40 -0.69 -2.57 -2.77
CA GLN A 40 -1.90 -3.26 -2.33
C GLN A 40 -2.68 -3.84 -3.51
N HIS A 41 -2.83 -3.07 -4.59
CA HIS A 41 -3.51 -3.55 -5.80
C HIS A 41 -2.79 -4.76 -6.42
N LYS A 42 -1.46 -4.69 -6.54
CA LYS A 42 -0.66 -5.80 -7.10
C LYS A 42 -0.73 -7.05 -6.22
N LEU A 43 -0.57 -6.93 -4.90
CA LEU A 43 -0.67 -8.06 -3.97
C LEU A 43 -2.03 -8.73 -4.04
N LYS A 44 -3.11 -7.93 -4.04
CA LYS A 44 -4.47 -8.44 -4.20
C LYS A 44 -4.67 -9.15 -5.54
N THR A 45 -4.11 -8.60 -6.62
CA THR A 45 -4.18 -9.21 -7.97
C THR A 45 -3.45 -10.54 -8.03
N LEU A 46 -2.35 -10.68 -7.28
CA LEU A 46 -1.60 -11.92 -7.13
C LEU A 46 -2.25 -12.93 -6.16
N GLY A 47 -3.36 -12.55 -5.50
CA GLY A 47 -4.09 -13.42 -4.58
C GLY A 47 -3.62 -13.36 -3.13
N PHE A 48 -2.79 -12.40 -2.74
CA PHE A 48 -2.38 -12.21 -1.34
C PHE A 48 -3.36 -11.31 -0.58
N ASN A 49 -3.84 -11.78 0.57
CA ASN A 49 -4.81 -11.08 1.41
C ASN A 49 -4.10 -10.41 2.60
N ILE A 50 -3.45 -9.29 2.34
CA ILE A 50 -2.63 -8.60 3.34
C ILE A 50 -3.49 -7.85 4.36
N GLU A 51 -3.23 -8.10 5.64
CA GLU A 51 -3.78 -7.35 6.77
C GLU A 51 -2.71 -6.60 7.57
N GLU A 52 -3.08 -5.44 8.10
CA GLU A 52 -2.26 -4.63 9.01
C GLU A 52 -2.51 -5.07 10.45
N ALA A 53 -1.69 -6.01 10.96
CA ALA A 53 -1.94 -6.69 12.23
C ALA A 53 -1.62 -5.84 13.47
N SER A 54 -0.57 -5.00 13.44
CA SER A 54 -0.27 -4.10 14.55
C SER A 54 0.45 -2.84 14.12
N TRP A 55 0.20 -1.76 14.86
CA TRP A 55 0.76 -0.44 14.62
C TRP A 55 1.40 0.10 15.89
N LEU A 56 2.58 0.72 15.75
CA LEU A 56 3.27 1.39 16.85
C LEU A 56 3.68 2.81 16.44
N ASN A 57 3.61 3.73 17.40
CA ASN A 57 4.09 5.10 17.30
C ASN A 57 4.67 5.54 18.67
N PRO A 58 5.83 5.00 19.07
CA PRO A 58 6.36 5.20 20.43
C PRO A 58 6.73 6.65 20.73
N VAL A 59 7.14 7.42 19.71
CA VAL A 59 7.53 8.83 19.81
C VAL A 59 7.15 9.58 18.52
N PRO A 60 7.05 10.92 18.53
CA PRO A 60 6.75 11.69 17.33
C PRO A 60 7.68 11.35 16.16
N ASN A 61 7.09 11.23 14.97
CA ASN A 61 7.79 10.90 13.73
C ASN A 61 8.48 9.53 13.70
N VAL A 62 8.07 8.57 14.53
CA VAL A 62 8.61 7.20 14.50
C VAL A 62 7.44 6.22 14.49
N TRP A 63 7.18 5.66 13.31
CA TRP A 63 6.10 4.70 13.09
C TRP A 63 6.65 3.34 12.68
N SER A 64 5.97 2.28 13.13
CA SER A 64 6.14 0.95 12.56
C SER A 64 4.80 0.23 12.41
N VAL A 65 4.77 -0.73 11.49
CA VAL A 65 3.62 -1.59 11.22
C VAL A 65 4.08 -3.01 10.97
N HIS A 66 3.31 -3.97 11.50
CA HIS A 66 3.41 -5.37 11.15
C HIS A 66 2.28 -5.72 10.18
N ILE A 67 2.62 -6.25 9.01
CA ILE A 67 1.64 -6.76 8.04
C ILE A 67 1.87 -8.25 7.79
N ARG A 68 0.81 -8.97 7.47
CA ARG A 68 0.88 -10.40 7.13
C ARG A 68 -0.22 -10.80 6.15
N ASP A 69 -0.04 -11.93 5.49
CA ASP A 69 -1.13 -12.57 4.76
C ASP A 69 -2.11 -13.24 5.73
N ALA A 70 -3.41 -12.96 5.57
CA ALA A 70 -4.47 -13.60 6.33
C ALA A 70 -4.53 -15.12 6.08
N ASP A 71 -4.22 -15.55 4.85
CA ASP A 71 -4.26 -16.97 4.47
C ASP A 71 -2.98 -17.73 4.87
N CYS A 72 -1.89 -17.00 5.12
CA CYS A 72 -0.60 -17.57 5.54
C CYS A 72 0.11 -16.63 6.52
N PRO A 73 -0.22 -16.65 7.82
CA PRO A 73 0.35 -15.74 8.81
C PRO A 73 1.88 -15.80 8.97
N GLN A 74 2.53 -16.87 8.49
CA GLN A 74 3.99 -17.00 8.43
C GLN A 74 4.62 -16.08 7.38
N CYS A 75 3.86 -15.64 6.38
CA CYS A 75 4.29 -14.65 5.39
C CYS A 75 3.97 -13.24 5.93
N PHE A 76 4.98 -12.59 6.52
CA PHE A 76 4.83 -11.28 7.13
C PHE A 76 6.02 -10.34 6.85
N SER A 77 5.78 -9.04 6.97
CA SER A 77 6.84 -8.04 6.93
C SER A 77 6.59 -6.92 7.91
N ASN A 78 7.65 -6.17 8.21
CA ASN A 78 7.60 -5.04 9.12
C ASN A 78 8.03 -3.78 8.39
N GLY A 79 7.22 -2.74 8.50
CA GLY A 79 7.53 -1.43 7.96
C GLY A 79 7.96 -0.46 9.03
N LYS A 80 8.80 0.49 8.65
CA LYS A 80 9.23 1.62 9.51
C LYS A 80 9.21 2.91 8.71
N GLY A 81 8.87 4.02 9.35
CA GLY A 81 8.84 5.31 8.67
C GLY A 81 8.59 6.49 9.59
N ALA A 82 8.82 7.70 9.07
CA ALA A 82 8.59 8.94 9.80
C ALA A 82 7.10 9.32 9.92
N SER A 83 6.23 8.65 9.16
CA SER A 83 4.79 8.80 9.19
C SER A 83 4.12 7.44 9.03
N LYS A 84 2.83 7.38 9.36
CA LYS A 84 2.02 6.16 9.19
C LYS A 84 2.08 5.63 7.75
N LYS A 85 1.90 6.52 6.76
CA LYS A 85 1.99 6.17 5.32
C LYS A 85 3.38 5.67 4.94
N ALA A 86 4.45 6.30 5.44
CA ALA A 86 5.81 5.87 5.15
C ALA A 86 6.11 4.46 5.71
N ALA A 87 5.63 4.17 6.92
CA ALA A 87 5.74 2.84 7.51
C ALA A 87 4.97 1.79 6.70
N LEU A 88 3.74 2.08 6.25
CA LEU A 88 2.96 1.14 5.42
C LEU A 88 3.64 0.87 4.07
N ALA A 89 4.08 1.93 3.38
CA ALA A 89 4.79 1.79 2.11
C ALA A 89 6.08 0.94 2.28
N SER A 90 6.80 1.14 3.39
CA SER A 90 7.97 0.33 3.74
C SER A 90 7.63 -1.15 3.96
N ALA A 91 6.55 -1.46 4.69
CA ALA A 91 6.16 -2.84 4.95
C ALA A 91 5.78 -3.57 3.67
N LEU A 92 4.97 -2.93 2.82
CA LEU A 92 4.53 -3.46 1.54
C LEU A 92 5.71 -3.66 0.58
N GLY A 93 6.65 -2.71 0.53
CA GLY A 93 7.88 -2.85 -0.25
C GLY A 93 8.73 -4.04 0.20
N GLU A 94 8.93 -4.19 1.53
CA GLU A 94 9.64 -5.34 2.11
C GLU A 94 8.93 -6.67 1.79
N TYR A 95 7.59 -6.68 1.77
CA TYR A 95 6.82 -7.86 1.38
C TYR A 95 7.10 -8.27 -0.07
N PHE A 96 7.11 -7.31 -1.00
CA PHE A 96 7.48 -7.56 -2.40
C PHE A 96 8.93 -8.04 -2.55
N GLU A 97 9.86 -7.47 -1.79
CA GLU A 97 11.27 -7.90 -1.79
C GLU A 97 11.39 -9.38 -1.39
N ARG A 98 10.70 -9.78 -0.31
CA ARG A 98 10.69 -11.19 0.14
C ARG A 98 9.97 -12.13 -0.82
N LEU A 99 8.85 -11.72 -1.39
CA LEU A 99 8.15 -12.50 -2.42
C LEU A 99 9.06 -12.72 -3.63
N SER A 100 9.68 -11.65 -4.15
CA SER A 100 10.49 -11.71 -5.36
C SER A 100 11.76 -12.54 -5.21
N THR A 101 12.25 -12.70 -3.97
CA THR A 101 13.44 -13.49 -3.63
C THR A 101 13.10 -14.89 -3.09
N ASN A 102 11.82 -15.27 -3.11
CA ASN A 102 11.29 -16.49 -2.49
C ASN A 102 11.71 -16.66 -1.01
N TYR A 103 12.00 -15.55 -0.32
CA TYR A 103 12.60 -15.59 1.02
C TYR A 103 11.67 -16.20 2.07
N PHE A 104 10.36 -16.02 1.92
CA PHE A 104 9.37 -16.64 2.82
C PHE A 104 9.48 -18.17 2.90
N TRP A 105 9.95 -18.80 1.82
CA TRP A 105 10.07 -20.26 1.73
C TRP A 105 11.47 -20.79 2.00
N ARG A 106 12.46 -19.91 2.23
CA ARG A 106 13.87 -20.32 2.40
C ARG A 106 14.08 -21.28 3.58
N ILE A 107 13.24 -21.22 4.60
CA ILE A 107 13.36 -22.08 5.80
C ILE A 107 12.68 -23.45 5.65
N PHE A 108 11.97 -23.69 4.54
CA PHE A 108 11.30 -24.95 4.24
C PHE A 108 12.04 -25.78 3.18
N ILE A 109 13.15 -25.25 2.62
CA ILE A 109 14.06 -25.98 1.73
C ILE A 109 15.28 -26.46 2.52
#